data_AF-A0A9W9KHI7-F1
#
_entry.id   AF-A0A9W9KHI7-F1
#
_cell.length_a   1.000
_cell.length_b   1.000
_cell.length_c   1.000
_cell.angle_alpha   90.00
_cell.angle_beta   90.00
_cell.angle_gamma   90.00
#
_symmetry.space_group_name_H-M   'P 1'
#
loop_
_entity.id
_entity.type
_entity.pdbx_description
1 polymer ?
#
loop_
_entity_poly.entity_id
_entity_poly.type
_entity_poly.pdbx_seq_one_letter_code
_entity_poly.pdbx_strand_id
1 'polypeptide(L)'
;MRLSEKDDWLRKVSNNHEYNFCHNDLSQSNILVDPETLKIRAIIDWEYAGFFPKSFEGLFYKRMGPSVAFNGEPDDAAELLQSMKAT
;
A
#
# COMPACT_ATOMS: atom_id res chain seq x y z
N MET A 1 5.31 11.06 -10.79
CA MET A 1 4.50 11.46 -11.95
C MET A 1 3.04 11.24 -11.56
N ARG A 2 2.17 12.26 -11.66
CA ARG A 2 0.76 12.15 -11.25
C ARG A 2 -0.01 11.42 -12.36
N LEU A 3 -0.61 10.26 -12.05
CA LEU A 3 -1.33 9.42 -13.03
C LEU A 3 -2.84 9.74 -13.12
N SER A 4 -3.34 10.70 -12.33
CA SER A 4 -4.72 11.18 -12.40
C SER A 4 -4.79 12.70 -12.52
N GLU A 5 -5.71 13.18 -13.36
CA GLU A 5 -6.02 14.61 -13.55
C GLU A 5 -7.11 15.11 -12.58
N LYS A 6 -7.79 14.21 -11.86
CA LYS A 6 -8.89 14.54 -10.95
C LYS A 6 -8.45 14.43 -9.49
N ASP A 7 -8.80 15.46 -8.71
CA ASP A 7 -8.68 15.48 -7.24
C ASP A 7 -9.98 15.10 -6.51
N ASP A 8 -11.00 14.68 -7.26
CA ASP A 8 -12.26 14.21 -6.70
C ASP A 8 -12.12 12.75 -6.22
N TRP A 9 -11.80 12.59 -4.94
CA TRP A 9 -11.74 11.29 -4.26
C TRP A 9 -13.09 10.93 -3.63
N LEU A 10 -14.06 10.55 -4.47
CA LEU A 10 -15.36 10.11 -3.97
C LEU A 10 -15.19 8.85 -3.12
N ARG A 11 -15.78 8.88 -1.91
CA ARG A 11 -15.80 7.72 -1.01
C ARG A 11 -16.54 6.56 -1.69
N LYS A 12 -15.83 5.46 -1.93
CA LYS A 12 -16.44 4.20 -2.34
C LYS A 12 -17.02 3.47 -1.13
N VAL A 13 -18.18 2.86 -1.31
CA VAL A 13 -18.86 2.07 -0.29
C VAL A 13 -19.19 0.71 -0.86
N SER A 14 -19.14 -0.31 -0.01
CA SER A 14 -19.54 -1.68 -0.37
C SER A 14 -20.35 -2.29 0.75
N ASN A 15 -21.30 -3.14 0.37
CA ASN A 15 -22.05 -3.97 1.32
C ASN A 15 -21.26 -5.22 1.74
N ASN A 16 -20.13 -5.49 1.07
CA ASN A 16 -19.23 -6.59 1.40
C ASN A 16 -18.05 -6.07 2.24
N HIS A 17 -17.52 -6.89 3.15
CA HIS A 17 -16.31 -6.59 3.93
C HIS A 17 -15.03 -6.77 3.09
N GLU A 18 -14.93 -6.05 1.97
CA GLU A 18 -13.81 -6.19 1.02
C GLU A 18 -12.68 -5.17 1.24
N TYR A 19 -12.95 -4.10 1.99
CA TYR A 19 -11.97 -3.08 2.34
C TYR A 19 -11.24 -3.42 3.64
N ASN A 20 -9.92 -3.42 3.58
CA ASN A 20 -9.01 -3.61 4.70
C ASN A 20 -8.28 -2.30 4.98
N PHE A 21 -7.85 -2.11 6.23
CA PHE A 21 -6.96 -0.99 6.54
C PHE A 21 -5.56 -1.32 6.05
N CYS A 22 -5.16 -0.67 4.96
CA CYS A 22 -3.88 -0.84 4.29
C CYS A 22 -2.97 0.36 4.60
N HIS A 23 -1.68 0.11 4.76
CA HIS A 23 -0.61 1.11 4.84
C HIS A 23 -0.24 1.66 3.46
N ASN A 24 -0.32 0.82 2.41
CA ASN A 24 0.05 1.12 1.01
C ASN A 24 1.52 1.47 0.76
N ASP A 25 2.38 1.43 1.78
CA ASP A 25 3.83 1.61 1.67
C ASP A 25 4.58 0.87 2.78
N LEU A 26 4.23 -0.40 3.02
CA LEU A 26 4.81 -1.18 4.11
C LEU A 26 6.20 -1.74 3.74
N SER A 27 7.16 -0.85 3.56
CA SER A 27 8.57 -1.14 3.30
C SER A 27 9.34 -1.48 4.58
N GLN A 28 10.57 -2.03 4.45
CA GLN A 28 11.46 -2.22 5.60
C GLN A 28 11.85 -0.90 6.28
N SER A 29 11.91 0.20 5.53
CA SER A 29 12.24 1.54 6.05
C SER A 29 11.16 2.09 6.98
N ASN A 30 9.92 1.60 6.85
CA ASN A 30 8.77 2.03 7.64
C ASN A 30 8.52 1.12 8.87
N ILE A 31 9.43 0.17 9.15
CA ILE A 31 9.37 -0.72 10.30
C ILE A 31 10.53 -0.40 11.25
N LEU A 32 10.20 0.10 12.44
CA LEU A 32 11.18 0.32 13.49
C LEU A 32 11.41 -0.96 14.27
N VAL A 33 12.67 -1.38 14.35
CA VAL A 33 13.10 -2.59 15.05
C VAL A 33 14.03 -2.21 16.19
N ASP A 34 13.86 -2.88 17.33
CA ASP A 34 14.78 -2.79 18.44
C ASP A 34 16.12 -3.47 18.09
N PRO A 35 17.26 -2.76 18.17
CA PRO A 35 18.53 -3.31 17.70
C PRO A 35 19.09 -4.43 18.60
N GLU A 36 18.66 -4.53 19.86
CA GLU A 36 19.15 -5.55 20.80
C GLU A 36 18.30 -6.83 20.73
N THR A 37 16.97 -6.68 20.68
CA THR A 37 16.02 -7.80 20.75
C THR A 37 15.49 -8.25 19.39
N LEU A 38 15.74 -7.45 18.34
CA LEU A 38 15.23 -7.64 16.98
C LEU A 38 13.69 -7.70 16.89
N LYS A 39 12.99 -7.18 17.90
CA LYS A 39 11.53 -7.09 17.90
C LYS A 39 11.06 -5.81 17.22
N ILE A 40 9.97 -5.91 16.46
CA ILE A 40 9.28 -4.75 15.89
C ILE A 40 8.75 -3.87 17.04
N ARG A 41 9.09 -2.59 17.00
CA ARG A 41 8.66 -1.57 17.97
C ARG A 41 7.52 -0.71 17.44
N ALA A 42 7.55 -0.38 16.15
CA ALA A 42 6.52 0.42 15.51
C ALA A 42 6.48 0.20 14.00
N ILE A 43 5.32 0.50 13.42
CA ILE A 43 5.14 0.75 11.98
C ILE A 43 4.84 2.25 11.87
N ILE A 44 5.60 2.97 11.04
CA ILE A 44 5.53 4.42 10.88
C ILE A 44 5.15 4.79 9.45
N ASP A 45 4.97 6.09 9.18
CA ASP A 45 4.75 6.62 7.83
C ASP A 45 3.42 6.21 7.17
N TRP A 46 2.32 6.46 7.89
CA TRP A 46 0.95 6.10 7.50
C TRP A 46 0.29 7.10 6.52
N GLU A 47 1.06 7.94 5.82
CA GLU A 47 0.49 9.02 4.99
C GLU A 47 -0.35 8.50 3.80
N TYR A 48 -0.05 7.30 3.31
CA TYR A 48 -0.80 6.63 2.24
C TYR A 48 -1.87 5.67 2.77
N ALA A 49 -2.06 5.58 4.09
CA ALA A 49 -2.94 4.59 4.68
C ALA A 49 -4.43 4.89 4.46
N GLY A 50 -5.24 3.84 4.44
CA GLY A 50 -6.69 3.96 4.31
C GLY A 50 -7.39 2.62 4.10
N PHE A 51 -8.65 2.67 3.69
CA PHE A 51 -9.47 1.48 3.45
C PHE A 51 -9.46 1.11 1.96
N PHE A 52 -8.78 0.01 1.62
CA PHE A 52 -8.57 -0.45 0.25
C PHE A 52 -8.83 -1.96 0.11
N PRO A 53 -9.10 -2.47 -1.11
CA PRO A 53 -9.04 -3.90 -1.36
C PRO A 53 -7.68 -4.46 -0.95
N LYS A 54 -7.64 -5.71 -0.48
CA LYS A 54 -6.40 -6.35 0.02
C LYS A 54 -5.23 -6.31 -0.98
N SER A 55 -5.51 -6.25 -2.28
CA SER A 55 -4.49 -6.17 -3.33
C SER A 55 -3.64 -4.91 -3.28
N PHE A 56 -4.08 -3.84 -2.61
CA PHE A 56 -3.30 -2.61 -2.43
C PHE A 56 -2.13 -2.78 -1.44
N GLU A 57 -2.13 -3.82 -0.60
CA GLU A 57 -1.06 -4.05 0.36
C GLU A 57 -0.04 -5.07 -0.16
N GLY A 58 1.09 -4.55 -0.62
CA GLY A 58 2.26 -5.36 -1.00
C GLY A 58 3.08 -5.82 0.20
N LEU A 59 3.70 -6.99 0.11
CA LEU A 59 4.59 -7.52 1.17
C LEU A 59 6.01 -6.93 1.07
N PHE A 60 6.15 -5.63 0.83
CA PHE A 60 7.42 -4.96 0.54
C PHE A 60 8.44 -5.10 1.69
N TYR A 61 7.97 -5.19 2.94
CA TYR A 61 8.79 -5.48 4.12
C TYR A 61 9.58 -6.79 4.04
N LYS A 62 9.22 -7.72 3.14
CA LYS A 62 9.95 -8.97 2.94
C LYS A 62 11.20 -8.83 2.08
N ARG A 63 11.39 -7.71 1.39
CA ARG A 63 12.55 -7.50 0.51
C ARG A 63 13.26 -6.18 0.78
N MET A 64 14.55 -6.14 0.43
CA MET A 64 15.32 -4.90 0.44
C MET A 64 14.94 -4.01 -0.73
N GLY A 65 15.03 -2.70 -0.51
CA GLY A 65 14.84 -1.68 -1.54
C GLY A 65 13.44 -1.04 -1.53
N PRO A 66 13.14 -0.23 -2.55
CA PRO A 66 11.91 0.57 -2.62
C PRO A 66 10.65 -0.27 -2.83
N SER A 67 9.50 0.25 -2.38
CA SER A 67 8.14 -0.30 -2.55
C SER A 67 7.61 -0.17 -3.99
N VAL A 68 8.35 -0.66 -4.97
CA VAL A 68 7.99 -0.64 -6.40
C VAL A 68 8.29 -1.98 -7.04
N ALA A 69 7.48 -2.43 -8.00
CA ALA A 69 7.72 -3.69 -8.71
C ALA A 69 9.16 -3.78 -9.24
N PHE A 70 9.84 -4.89 -8.95
CA PHE A 70 11.25 -5.09 -9.31
C PHE A 70 11.49 -6.50 -9.87
N ASN A 71 12.53 -6.69 -10.71
CA ASN A 71 12.95 -8.01 -11.20
C ASN A 71 11.85 -8.90 -11.83
N GLY A 72 10.95 -8.32 -12.63
CA GLY A 72 9.88 -9.09 -13.27
C GLY A 72 8.71 -9.44 -12.34
N GLU A 73 8.67 -8.89 -11.12
CA GLU A 73 7.44 -8.80 -10.33
C GLU A 73 6.34 -8.12 -11.17
N PRO A 74 5.08 -8.57 -11.05
CA PRO A 74 3.95 -7.86 -11.66
C PRO A 74 3.91 -6.41 -11.18
N ASP A 75 3.91 -5.48 -12.13
CA ASP A 75 3.59 -4.08 -11.87
C ASP A 75 2.07 -3.91 -11.97
N ASP A 76 1.42 -3.90 -10.81
CA ASP A 76 -0.03 -3.83 -10.66
C ASP A 76 -0.58 -2.39 -10.56
N ALA A 77 0.29 -1.37 -10.66
CA ALA A 77 -0.11 0.02 -10.47
C ALA A 77 -1.23 0.45 -11.44
N ALA A 78 -1.19 -0.02 -12.70
CA ALA A 78 -2.22 0.28 -13.69
C ALA A 78 -3.57 -0.39 -13.36
N GLU A 79 -3.54 -1.64 -12.89
CA GLU A 79 -4.73 -2.39 -12.49
C GLU A 79 -5.37 -1.78 -11.23
N LEU A 80 -4.56 -1.50 -10.22
CA LEU A 80 -4.99 -0.83 -8.99
C LEU A 80 -5.60 0.53 -9.32
N LEU A 81 -4.97 1.33 -10.19
CA LEU A 81 -5.51 2.61 -10.63
C LEU A 81 -6.84 2.45 -11.40
N GLN A 82 -6.99 1.41 -12.21
CA GLN A 82 -8.25 1.11 -12.89
C GLN A 82 -9.35 0.73 -11.89
N SER A 83 -9.03 -0.04 -10.84
CA SER A 83 -9.98 -0.36 -9.77
C SER A 83 -10.45 0.86 -9.00
N MET A 84 -9.61 1.90 -8.88
CA MET A 84 -10.00 3.18 -8.30
C MET A 84 -10.91 3.99 -9.22
N LYS A 85 -10.83 3.80 -10.54
CA LYS A 85 -11.68 4.47 -11.53
C LYS A 85 -13.00 3.75 -11.80
N ALA A 86 -13.05 2.43 -11.61
CA ALA A 86 -14.26 1.64 -11.84
C ALA A 86 -15.36 2.01 -10.82
N THR A 87 -16.53 2.35 -11.36
CA THR A 87 -17.76 2.74 -10.66
C THR A 87 -18.78 1.62 -10.78
#